data_AF-A0A2V1BVN5-F1
#
_entry.id   AF-A0A2V1BVN5-F1
#
_cell.length_a   1.000
_cell.length_b   1.000
_cell.length_c   1.000
_cell.angle_alpha   90.00
_cell.angle_beta   90.00
_cell.angle_gamma   90.00
#
_symmetry.space_group_name_H-M   'P 1'
#
loop_
_entity.id
_entity.type
_entity.pdbx_description
1 polymer ?
#
loop_
_entity_poly.entity_id
_entity_poly.type
_entity_poly.pdbx_seq_one_letter_code
_entity_poly.pdbx_strand_id
1 'polypeptide(L)'
;LQLDHTFTVANMHRLSGIDVEWTPCLADHLRFNKRRRLLRIYPFKQILLDHLHLALLPESVLRETLLSLSLLFPQGDVATEDFMLQHDHTFHLEGRFNESRPQNLADFDHWRNRLLEVHQIFHSPPVGWTQIWADRRNPLQWYTFWIAIVLLVLTVVFSIISTVVGILQTCLAY
;
A
#
# COMPACT_ATOMS: atom_id res chain seq x y z
N LEU A 1 -15.74 0.01 9.48
CA LEU A 1 -14.29 -0.10 9.23
C LEU A 1 -13.82 1.30 8.85
N GLN A 2 -12.94 1.89 9.68
CA GLN A 2 -12.42 3.23 9.44
C GLN A 2 -11.23 3.15 8.48
N LEU A 3 -11.18 4.10 7.54
CA LEU A 3 -10.08 4.31 6.61
C LEU A 3 -9.05 5.21 7.26
N ASP A 4 -7.83 4.68 7.42
CA ASP A 4 -6.72 5.47 7.91
C ASP A 4 -6.28 6.51 6.86
N HIS A 5 -5.76 7.65 7.31
CA HIS A 5 -5.17 8.65 6.43
C HIS A 5 -4.08 8.04 5.54
N THR A 6 -3.32 7.07 6.08
CA THR A 6 -2.23 6.39 5.39
C THR A 6 -2.68 5.50 4.23
N PHE A 7 -3.99 5.26 4.08
CA PHE A 7 -4.59 4.50 2.98
C PHE A 7 -4.57 5.30 1.67
N THR A 8 -3.37 5.46 1.10
CA THR A 8 -3.11 6.14 -0.18
C THR A 8 -2.39 5.19 -1.13
N VAL A 9 -2.51 5.43 -2.43
CA VAL A 9 -1.86 4.57 -3.44
C VAL A 9 -0.33 4.58 -3.30
N ALA A 10 0.27 5.72 -2.99
CA ALA A 10 1.71 5.79 -2.74
C ALA A 10 2.15 4.87 -1.59
N ASN A 11 1.38 4.85 -0.49
CA ASN A 11 1.64 3.96 0.63
C ASN A 11 1.31 2.50 0.30
N MET A 12 0.29 2.22 -0.51
CA MET A 12 0.00 0.86 -0.98
C MET A 12 1.15 0.29 -1.81
N HIS A 13 1.70 1.09 -2.72
CA HIS A 13 2.87 0.72 -3.52
C HIS A 13 4.10 0.52 -2.62
N ARG A 14 4.41 1.49 -1.76
CA ARG A 14 5.63 1.45 -0.92
C ARG A 14 5.60 0.36 0.16
N LEU A 15 4.48 0.23 0.88
CA LEU A 15 4.41 -0.57 2.11
C LEU A 15 3.85 -1.96 1.85
N SER A 16 2.99 -2.10 0.84
CA SER A 16 2.35 -3.37 0.52
C SER A 16 2.78 -3.93 -0.84
N GLY A 17 3.55 -3.20 -1.66
CA GLY A 17 3.91 -3.63 -3.02
C GLY A 17 2.66 -3.94 -3.84
N ILE A 18 1.65 -3.11 -3.70
CA ILE A 18 0.49 -3.12 -4.58
C ILE A 18 0.81 -2.15 -5.71
N ASP A 19 0.90 -2.69 -6.92
CA ASP A 19 1.12 -1.89 -8.12
C ASP A 19 -0.22 -1.41 -8.67
N VAL A 20 -0.22 -0.30 -9.42
CA VAL A 20 -1.42 0.26 -10.04
C VAL A 20 -1.44 -0.03 -11.53
N GLU A 21 -2.56 -0.54 -12.02
CA GLU A 21 -2.83 -0.77 -13.44
C GLU A 21 -3.98 0.15 -13.88
N TRP A 22 -3.74 1.01 -14.87
CA TRP A 22 -4.77 1.90 -15.40
C TRP A 22 -5.72 1.13 -16.31
N THR A 23 -7.03 1.27 -16.08
CA THR A 23 -8.06 0.62 -16.88
C THR A 23 -9.02 1.65 -17.50
N PRO A 24 -9.35 1.52 -18.79
CA PRO A 24 -10.40 2.32 -19.40
C PRO A 24 -11.81 1.82 -19.05
N CYS A 25 -11.93 0.67 -18.37
CA CYS A 25 -13.20 0.10 -18.00
C CYS A 25 -13.57 0.46 -16.55
N LEU A 26 -14.62 1.26 -16.37
CA LEU A 26 -15.14 1.62 -15.05
C LEU A 26 -15.52 0.37 -14.22
N ALA A 27 -16.04 -0.68 -14.85
CA ALA A 27 -16.41 -1.91 -14.16
C ALA A 27 -15.22 -2.65 -13.53
N ASP A 28 -14.00 -2.40 -14.00
CA ASP A 28 -12.75 -2.94 -13.45
C ASP A 28 -12.12 -2.02 -12.39
N HIS A 29 -12.71 -0.86 -12.09
CA HIS A 29 -12.22 0.04 -11.06
C HIS A 29 -12.13 -0.64 -9.68
N LEU A 30 -11.01 -0.46 -8.97
CA LEU A 30 -10.67 -1.09 -7.69
C LEU A 30 -10.58 -2.61 -7.73
N ARG A 31 -10.56 -3.23 -8.91
CA ARG A 31 -10.40 -4.68 -9.00
C ARG A 31 -8.98 -5.06 -8.63
N PHE A 32 -8.83 -5.90 -7.62
CA PHE A 32 -7.53 -6.37 -7.16
C PHE A 32 -7.18 -7.74 -7.75
N ASN A 33 -5.96 -7.87 -8.27
CA ASN A 33 -5.41 -9.13 -8.75
C ASN A 33 -4.42 -9.69 -7.72
N LYS A 34 -4.84 -10.70 -6.94
CA LYS A 34 -4.00 -11.34 -5.91
C LYS A 34 -2.71 -11.96 -6.44
N ARG A 35 -2.71 -12.47 -7.67
CA ARG A 35 -1.54 -13.15 -8.24
C ARG A 35 -0.44 -12.15 -8.62
N ARG A 36 -0.83 -11.01 -9.18
CA ARG A 36 0.11 -9.96 -9.62
C ARG A 36 0.28 -8.81 -8.62
N ARG A 37 -0.53 -8.79 -7.55
CA ARG A 37 -0.67 -7.67 -6.61
C ARG A 37 -0.99 -6.34 -7.30
N LEU A 38 -1.85 -6.38 -8.31
CA LEU A 38 -2.23 -5.20 -9.09
C LEU A 38 -3.60 -4.69 -8.70
N LEU A 39 -3.71 -3.40 -8.45
CA LEU A 39 -4.95 -2.68 -8.25
C LEU A 39 -5.31 -1.92 -9.53
N ARG A 40 -6.48 -2.21 -10.10
CA ARG A 40 -6.96 -1.51 -11.28
C ARG A 40 -7.62 -0.18 -10.93
N ILE A 41 -7.21 0.90 -11.56
CA ILE A 41 -7.76 2.24 -11.35
C ILE A 41 -8.26 2.83 -12.66
N TYR A 42 -9.41 3.49 -12.60
CA TYR A 42 -10.00 4.18 -13.73
C TYR A 42 -9.56 5.65 -13.64
N PRO A 43 -8.70 6.15 -14.54
CA PRO A 43 -8.05 7.45 -14.36
C PRO A 43 -8.88 8.64 -14.84
N PHE A 44 -9.98 8.44 -15.57
CA PHE A 44 -10.66 9.54 -16.28
C PHE A 44 -11.62 10.33 -15.39
N LYS A 45 -11.07 11.10 -14.45
CA LYS A 45 -11.85 11.90 -13.49
C LYS A 45 -12.72 12.98 -14.14
N GLN A 46 -12.21 13.69 -15.16
CA GLN A 46 -12.99 14.69 -15.92
C GLN A 46 -14.25 14.06 -16.55
N ILE A 47 -14.10 12.88 -17.16
CA ILE A 47 -15.20 12.16 -17.79
C ILE A 47 -16.28 11.81 -16.74
N LEU A 48 -15.90 11.41 -15.53
CA LEU A 48 -16.86 11.12 -14.46
C LEU A 48 -17.64 12.38 -14.03
N LEU A 49 -16.95 13.52 -13.94
CA LEU A 49 -17.58 14.80 -13.59
C LEU A 49 -18.56 15.26 -14.67
N ASP A 50 -18.19 15.13 -15.94
CA ASP A 50 -19.08 15.47 -17.06
C ASP A 50 -20.33 14.58 -17.05
N HIS A 51 -20.15 13.27 -16.86
CA HIS A 51 -21.26 12.31 -16.83
C HIS A 51 -22.20 12.49 -15.63
N LEU A 52 -21.75 13.13 -14.54
CA LEU A 52 -22.60 13.47 -13.41
C LEU A 52 -23.76 14.39 -13.83
N HIS A 53 -23.56 15.22 -14.85
CA HIS A 53 -24.58 16.12 -15.39
C HIS A 53 -25.50 15.46 -16.44
N LEU A 54 -25.07 14.36 -17.06
CA LEU A 54 -25.75 13.70 -18.18
C LEU A 54 -26.69 12.56 -17.78
N ALA A 55 -26.62 12.07 -16.53
CA ALA A 55 -27.48 11.01 -15.97
C ALA A 55 -27.50 9.67 -16.76
N LEU A 56 -26.48 9.40 -17.58
CA LEU A 56 -26.34 8.15 -18.35
C LEU A 56 -25.96 6.94 -17.48
N LEU A 57 -25.31 7.19 -16.35
CA LEU A 57 -24.88 6.19 -15.38
C LEU A 57 -25.51 6.51 -14.02
N PRO A 58 -25.70 5.49 -13.14
CA PRO A 58 -26.17 5.74 -11.79
C PRO A 58 -25.24 6.73 -11.07
N GLU A 59 -25.82 7.82 -10.57
CA GLU A 59 -25.09 8.88 -9.87
C GLU A 59 -24.29 8.34 -8.69
N SER A 60 -24.83 7.33 -8.00
CA SER A 60 -24.17 6.61 -6.91
C SER A 60 -22.82 6.01 -7.31
N VAL A 61 -22.76 5.33 -8.46
CA VAL A 61 -21.51 4.71 -8.97
C VAL A 61 -20.49 5.79 -9.35
N LEU A 62 -20.93 6.84 -10.04
CA LEU A 62 -20.06 7.96 -10.42
C LEU A 62 -19.46 8.64 -9.20
N ARG A 63 -20.31 9.00 -8.23
CA ARG A 63 -19.92 9.65 -6.98
C ARG A 63 -18.98 8.79 -6.15
N GLU A 64 -19.29 7.51 -5.97
CA GLU A 64 -18.41 6.58 -5.26
C GLU A 64 -17.06 6.40 -5.96
N THR A 65 -17.03 6.45 -7.29
CA THR A 65 -15.77 6.40 -8.06
C THR A 65 -14.94 7.67 -7.84
N LEU A 66 -15.57 8.85 -7.80
CA LEU A 66 -14.88 10.09 -7.49
C LEU A 66 -14.35 10.11 -6.05
N LEU A 67 -15.15 9.60 -5.10
CA LEU A 67 -14.76 9.44 -3.69
C LEU A 67 -13.62 8.44 -3.48
N SER A 68 -13.60 7.33 -4.22
CA SER A 68 -12.49 6.38 -4.15
C SER A 68 -11.21 6.98 -4.74
N LEU A 69 -11.30 7.76 -5.82
CA LEU A 69 -10.15 8.48 -6.37
C LEU A 69 -9.62 9.53 -5.40
N SER A 70 -10.47 10.31 -4.72
CA SER A 70 -10.02 11.29 -3.72
C SER A 70 -9.45 10.62 -2.47
N LEU A 71 -9.95 9.45 -2.10
CA LEU A 71 -9.43 8.63 -1.00
C LEU A 71 -8.02 8.11 -1.30
N LEU A 72 -7.81 7.59 -2.51
CA LEU A 72 -6.59 6.93 -2.95
C LEU A 72 -5.50 7.88 -3.45
N PHE A 73 -5.90 9.00 -4.06
CA PHE A 73 -5.04 10.03 -4.61
C PHE A 73 -5.36 11.39 -3.99
N PRO A 74 -5.07 11.59 -2.70
CA PRO A 74 -5.33 12.86 -2.03
C PRO A 74 -4.48 13.98 -2.64
N GLN A 75 -5.08 15.16 -2.81
CA GLN A 75 -4.39 16.37 -3.28
C GLN A 75 -3.51 16.94 -2.17
N GLY A 76 -2.27 17.34 -2.50
CA GLY A 76 -1.30 17.89 -1.55
C GLY A 76 -0.53 16.85 -0.74
N ASP A 77 -0.72 15.55 -1.00
CA ASP A 77 0.13 14.50 -0.45
C ASP A 77 1.36 14.30 -1.35
N VAL A 78 2.52 14.76 -0.90
CA VAL A 78 3.78 14.72 -1.66
C VAL A 78 4.11 13.31 -2.17
N ALA A 79 3.86 12.28 -1.36
CA ALA A 79 4.13 10.90 -1.77
C ALA A 79 3.23 10.44 -2.93
N THR A 80 1.97 10.88 -2.93
CA THR A 80 1.02 10.61 -4.02
C THR A 80 1.40 11.40 -5.27
N GLU A 81 1.81 12.66 -5.13
CA GLU A 81 2.29 13.48 -6.25
C GLU A 81 3.53 12.87 -6.92
N ASP A 82 4.52 12.44 -6.13
CA ASP A 82 5.71 11.74 -6.63
C ASP A 82 5.34 10.43 -7.35
N PHE A 83 4.41 9.65 -6.77
CA PHE A 83 3.92 8.41 -7.39
C PHE A 83 3.24 8.69 -8.74
N MET A 84 2.47 9.76 -8.83
CA MET A 84 1.78 10.19 -10.05
C MET A 84 2.73 10.68 -11.13
N LEU A 85 3.77 11.43 -10.77
CA LEU A 85 4.84 11.82 -11.68
C LEU A 85 5.61 10.61 -12.21
N GLN A 86 5.88 9.61 -11.37
CA GLN A 86 6.55 8.36 -11.80
C GLN A 86 5.73 7.55 -12.81
N HIS A 87 4.40 7.69 -12.80
CA HIS A 87 3.49 6.96 -13.68
C HIS A 87 2.95 7.80 -14.85
N ASP A 88 3.47 9.02 -15.04
CA ASP A 88 3.06 9.96 -16.10
C ASP A 88 1.54 10.25 -16.13
N HIS A 89 0.94 10.40 -14.94
CA HIS A 89 -0.50 10.68 -14.80
C HIS A 89 -0.77 11.85 -13.85
N THR A 90 -1.66 12.76 -14.25
CA THR A 90 -1.99 13.98 -13.47
C THR A 90 -3.49 14.15 -13.21
N PHE A 91 -4.30 13.12 -13.49
CA PHE A 91 -5.77 13.20 -13.35
C PHE A 91 -6.25 13.57 -11.94
N HIS A 92 -5.46 13.30 -10.89
CA HIS A 92 -5.82 13.64 -9.52
C HIS A 92 -5.93 15.17 -9.31
N LEU A 93 -5.21 15.96 -10.12
CA LEU A 93 -5.27 17.43 -10.16
C LEU A 93 -6.45 17.95 -11.01
N GLU A 94 -7.01 17.11 -11.88
CA GLU A 94 -8.07 17.50 -12.80
C GLU A 94 -9.43 17.52 -12.11
N GLY A 95 -10.23 18.56 -12.35
CA GLY A 95 -11.61 18.66 -11.86
C GLY A 95 -11.72 18.88 -10.35
N ARG A 96 -12.54 19.86 -9.96
CA ARG A 96 -12.77 20.19 -8.55
C ARG A 96 -13.91 19.32 -8.00
N PHE A 97 -13.56 18.23 -7.32
CA PHE A 97 -14.51 17.42 -6.56
C PHE A 97 -14.40 17.81 -5.08
N ASN A 98 -15.33 18.64 -4.60
CA ASN A 98 -15.28 19.28 -3.28
C ASN A 98 -15.77 18.39 -2.12
N GLU A 99 -15.98 17.10 -2.35
CA GLU A 99 -16.42 16.21 -1.27
C GLU A 99 -15.28 15.89 -0.31
N SER A 100 -15.61 15.87 0.98
CA SER A 100 -14.65 15.49 2.02
C SER A 100 -14.17 14.06 1.82
N ARG A 101 -12.89 13.81 2.13
CA ARG A 101 -12.32 12.47 2.05
C ARG A 101 -13.14 11.50 2.92
N PRO A 102 -13.63 10.38 2.36
CA PRO A 102 -14.45 9.43 3.11
C PRO A 102 -13.61 8.77 4.20
N GLN A 103 -14.18 8.66 5.40
CA GLN A 103 -13.52 8.09 6.58
C GLN A 103 -14.00 6.66 6.87
N ASN A 104 -15.15 6.26 6.33
CA ASN A 104 -15.72 4.95 6.59
C ASN A 104 -15.97 4.19 5.28
N LEU A 105 -15.65 2.90 5.26
CA LEU A 105 -16.06 2.02 4.16
C LEU A 105 -17.58 1.90 4.01
N ALA A 106 -18.34 2.27 5.04
CA ALA A 106 -19.79 2.24 5.02
C ALA A 106 -20.39 3.31 4.10
N ASP A 107 -19.60 4.32 3.72
CA ASP A 107 -20.02 5.40 2.82
C ASP A 107 -20.01 4.95 1.34
N PHE A 108 -19.58 3.72 1.08
CA PHE A 108 -19.57 3.10 -0.24
C PHE A 108 -20.60 1.96 -0.27
N ASP A 109 -21.43 1.91 -1.31
CA ASP A 109 -22.37 0.82 -1.55
C ASP A 109 -21.83 -0.12 -2.65
N HIS A 110 -21.31 0.44 -3.74
CA HIS A 110 -20.87 -0.30 -4.93
C HIS A 110 -19.42 -0.79 -4.79
N TRP A 111 -18.52 0.08 -4.33
CA TRP A 111 -17.09 -0.23 -4.26
C TRP A 111 -16.64 -0.81 -2.92
N ARG A 112 -17.52 -0.88 -1.92
CA ARG A 112 -17.20 -1.32 -0.56
C ARG A 112 -16.47 -2.65 -0.48
N ASN A 113 -16.96 -3.67 -1.20
CA ASN A 113 -16.35 -5.01 -1.15
C ASN A 113 -14.93 -5.01 -1.72
N ARG A 114 -14.69 -4.22 -2.78
CA ARG A 114 -13.37 -4.09 -3.41
C ARG A 114 -12.41 -3.28 -2.54
N LEU A 115 -12.89 -2.18 -1.95
CA LEU A 115 -12.12 -1.39 -0.98
C LEU A 115 -11.79 -2.20 0.26
N LEU A 116 -12.72 -3.03 0.76
CA LEU A 116 -12.49 -3.92 1.89
C LEU A 116 -11.38 -4.93 1.58
N GLU A 117 -11.41 -5.53 0.38
CA GLU A 117 -10.36 -6.46 -0.06
C GLU A 117 -8.99 -5.76 -0.09
N VAL A 118 -8.89 -4.60 -0.74
CA VAL A 118 -7.64 -3.82 -0.82
C VAL A 118 -7.17 -3.40 0.57
N HIS A 119 -8.08 -2.98 1.45
CA HIS A 119 -7.78 -2.64 2.83
C HIS A 119 -7.19 -3.83 3.61
N GLN A 120 -7.77 -5.02 3.49
CA GLN A 120 -7.23 -6.22 4.13
C GLN A 120 -5.81 -6.54 3.65
N ILE A 121 -5.55 -6.40 2.34
CA ILE A 121 -4.22 -6.65 1.76
C ILE A 121 -3.22 -5.58 2.19
N PHE A 122 -3.65 -4.33 2.31
CA PHE A 122 -2.81 -3.24 2.79
C PHE A 122 -2.34 -3.46 4.22
N HIS A 123 -3.19 -4.04 5.08
CA HIS A 123 -2.86 -4.41 6.46
C HIS A 123 -2.23 -5.81 6.60
N SER A 124 -2.08 -6.54 5.50
CA SER A 124 -1.38 -7.83 5.52
C SER A 124 0.14 -7.61 5.68
N PRO A 125 0.85 -8.56 6.31
CA PRO A 125 2.29 -8.44 6.54
C PRO A 125 3.08 -8.25 5.23
N PRO A 126 4.20 -7.51 5.27
CA PRO A 126 5.04 -7.27 4.10
C PRO A 126 5.58 -8.59 3.55
N VAL A 127 5.56 -8.72 2.23
CA VAL A 127 5.99 -9.93 1.50
C VAL A 127 7.45 -9.85 1.02
N GLY A 128 8.05 -8.65 0.97
CA GLY A 128 9.41 -8.43 0.49
C GLY A 128 10.38 -7.87 1.53
N TRP A 129 11.68 -8.13 1.36
CA TRP A 129 12.75 -7.62 2.23
C TRP A 129 12.83 -6.08 2.27
N THR A 130 12.65 -5.43 1.12
CA THR A 130 12.58 -3.97 1.01
C THR A 130 11.36 -3.42 1.75
N GLN A 131 10.24 -4.15 1.74
CA GLN A 131 9.02 -3.79 2.46
C GLN A 131 9.19 -3.96 3.98
N ILE A 132 9.82 -5.04 4.44
CA ILE A 132 10.12 -5.25 5.88
C ILE A 132 11.00 -4.11 6.42
N TRP A 133 11.93 -3.63 5.61
CA TRP A 133 12.79 -2.51 6.02
C TRP A 133 12.04 -1.17 6.07
N ALA A 134 11.16 -0.92 5.09
CA ALA A 134 10.36 0.30 4.99
C ALA A 134 9.15 0.33 5.93
N ASP A 135 8.63 -0.83 6.35
CA ASP A 135 7.44 -0.94 7.19
C ASP A 135 7.76 -0.53 8.64
N ARG A 136 7.36 0.70 8.97
CA ARG A 136 7.47 1.29 10.31
C ARG A 136 6.14 1.29 11.06
N ARG A 137 5.08 0.66 10.53
CA ARG A 137 3.73 0.71 11.13
C ARG A 137 3.66 0.05 12.50
N ASN A 138 4.53 -0.93 12.75
CA ASN A 138 4.66 -1.59 14.05
C ASN A 138 6.11 -1.52 14.55
N PRO A 139 6.51 -0.44 15.24
CA PRO A 139 7.91 -0.24 15.63
C PRO A 139 8.41 -1.36 16.54
N LEU A 140 7.54 -1.92 17.38
CA LEU A 140 7.88 -3.04 18.26
C LEU A 140 8.26 -4.31 17.47
N GLN A 141 7.45 -4.67 16.47
CA GLN A 141 7.75 -5.80 15.59
C GLN A 141 9.04 -5.57 14.80
N TRP A 142 9.27 -4.34 14.35
CA TRP A 142 10.49 -3.96 13.65
C TRP A 142 11.73 -4.16 14.54
N TYR A 143 11.74 -3.61 15.77
CA TYR A 143 12.87 -3.77 16.70
C TYR A 143 13.12 -5.23 17.08
N THR A 144 12.06 -5.98 17.39
CA THR A 144 12.20 -7.40 17.77
C THR A 144 12.82 -8.24 16.66
N PHE A 145 12.44 -8.01 15.40
CA PHE A 145 13.04 -8.68 14.24
C PHE A 145 14.54 -8.37 14.12
N TRP A 146 14.94 -7.10 14.18
CA TRP A 146 16.36 -6.72 14.07
C TRP A 146 17.20 -7.16 15.26
N ILE A 147 16.66 -7.07 16.48
CA ILE A 147 17.32 -7.58 17.69
C ILE A 147 17.55 -9.10 17.56
N ALA A 148 16.57 -9.86 17.08
CA ALA A 148 16.72 -11.29 16.86
C ALA A 148 17.84 -11.62 15.86
N ILE A 149 17.95 -10.85 14.76
CA ILE A 149 19.05 -10.98 13.80
C ILE A 149 20.41 -10.69 14.44
N VAL A 150 20.53 -9.59 15.20
CA VAL A 150 21.77 -9.21 15.89
C VAL A 150 22.18 -10.30 16.88
N LEU A 151 21.24 -10.82 17.67
CA LEU A 151 21.50 -11.90 18.63
C LEU A 151 21.94 -13.19 17.91
N LEU A 152 21.31 -13.54 16.79
CA LEU A 152 21.70 -14.71 16.00
C LEU A 152 23.13 -14.58 15.48
N VAL A 153 23.50 -13.44 14.90
CA VAL A 153 24.86 -13.18 14.40
C VAL A 153 25.87 -13.23 15.54
N LEU A 154 25.57 -12.58 16.66
CA LEU A 154 26.45 -12.57 17.83
C LEU A 154 26.66 -13.98 18.39
N THR A 155 25.61 -14.79 18.45
CA THR A 155 25.67 -16.19 18.89
C THR A 155 26.57 -17.03 17.98
N VAL A 156 26.44 -16.88 16.65
CA VAL A 156 27.29 -17.58 15.68
C VAL A 156 28.76 -17.18 15.85
N VAL A 157 29.05 -15.88 16.00
CA VAL A 157 30.41 -15.39 16.20
C VAL A 157 31.02 -15.94 17.49
N PHE A 158 30.29 -15.87 18.61
CA PHE A 158 30.76 -16.44 19.87
C PHE A 158 30.94 -17.95 19.81
N SER A 159 30.08 -18.66 19.08
CA SER A 159 30.22 -20.09 18.83
C SER A 159 31.48 -20.42 18.03
N ILE A 160 31.85 -19.60 17.05
CA ILE A 160 33.07 -19.79 16.26
C ILE A 160 34.31 -19.55 17.13
N ILE A 161 34.33 -18.45 17.88
CA ILE A 161 35.45 -18.10 18.76
C ILE A 161 35.67 -19.19 19.81
N SER A 162 34.60 -19.64 20.49
CA SER A 162 34.71 -20.69 21.50
C SER A 162 35.22 -22.01 20.92
N THR A 163 34.79 -22.37 19.71
CA THR A 163 35.27 -23.56 19.00
C THR A 163 36.76 -23.47 18.69
N VAL A 164 37.23 -22.32 18.17
CA VAL A 164 38.65 -22.10 17.84
C VAL A 164 39.52 -22.14 19.10
N VAL A 165 39.09 -21.48 20.18
CA VAL A 165 39.81 -21.50 21.46
C VAL A 165 39.90 -22.92 22.02
N GLY A 166 38.81 -23.70 21.96
CA GLY A 166 38.80 -25.09 22.41
C GLY A 166 39.76 -25.98 21.63
N ILE A 167 39.86 -25.81 20.31
CA ILE A 167 40.81 -26.55 19.47
C ILE A 167 42.26 -26.18 19.84
N LEU A 168 42.56 -24.89 19.95
CA LEU A 168 43.91 -24.42 20.31
C LEU A 168 44.35 -24.92 21.69
N GLN A 169 43.47 -24.86 22.68
CA GLN A 169 43.76 -25.37 24.02
C GLN A 169 44.05 -26.88 24.00
N THR A 170 43.31 -27.65 23.19
CA THR A 170 43.55 -29.09 23.04
C THR A 170 44.90 -29.36 22.38
N CYS A 171 45.26 -28.61 21.33
CA CYS A 171 46.55 -28.76 20.66
C CYS A 171 47.75 -28.31 21.49
N LEU A 172 47.58 -27.32 22.38
CA LEU A 172 48.66 -26.83 23.25
C LEU A 172 48.82 -27.67 24.53
N ALA A 173 47.78 -28.39 24.95
CA ALA A 173 47.80 -29.23 26.15
C ALA A 173 48.34 -30.65 25.92
N TYR A 174 48.41 -31.08 24.65
CA TYR A 174 49.07 -32.31 24.20
C TYR A 174 50.48 -32.02 23.69
#